data_AF-A0A9P0YQX4-F1
#
_entry.id   AF-A0A9P0YQX4-F1
#
_cell.length_a   1.000
_cell.length_b   1.000
_cell.length_c   1.000
_cell.angle_alpha   90.00
_cell.angle_beta   90.00
_cell.angle_gamma   90.00
#
_symmetry.space_group_name_H-M   'P 1'
#
loop_
_entity.id
_entity.type
_entity.pdbx_description
1 polymer ?
#
loop_
_entity_poly.entity_id
_entity_poly.type
_entity_poly.pdbx_seq_one_letter_code
_entity_poly.pdbx_strand_id
1 'polypeptide(L)' 'MKYAIYNSKFDLSHHLKLYAIDNGFQYRTLTSKKGVLHVVCCDDNCKWAVRGVKLRG' A
#
# COMPACT_ATOMS: atom_id res chain seq x y z
N MET A 1 4.60 -17.76 14.92
CA MET A 1 4.14 -16.36 15.00
C MET A 1 4.02 -15.80 13.59
N LYS A 2 2.87 -15.24 13.21
CA LYS A 2 2.74 -14.50 11.94
C LYS A 2 3.13 -13.05 12.20
N TYR A 3 4.34 -12.65 11.81
CA TYR A 3 4.80 -11.28 11.99
C TYR A 3 4.18 -10.40 10.90
N ALA A 4 3.43 -9.37 11.31
CA ALA A 4 3.01 -8.32 10.41
C ALA A 4 4.21 -7.40 10.14
N ILE A 5 4.47 -7.09 8.87
CA ILE A 5 5.55 -6.16 8.46
C ILE A 5 5.24 -4.73 8.95
N TYR A 6 3.96 -4.37 9.02
CA TYR A 6 3.50 -3.06 9.47
C TYR A 6 2.54 -3.20 10.65
N ASN A 7 2.68 -2.33 11.65
CA ASN A 7 1.82 -2.30 12.83
C ASN A 7 0.42 -1.75 12.50
N SER A 8 0.32 -0.81 11.56
CA SER A 8 -0.95 -0.22 11.15
C SER A 8 -1.05 0.04 9.64
N LYS A 9 -2.29 0.26 9.17
CA LYS A 9 -2.55 0.72 7.80
C LYS A 9 -1.94 2.11 7.55
N PHE A 10 -1.82 2.93 8.59
CA PHE A 10 -1.22 4.25 8.50
C PHE A 10 0.28 4.14 8.19
N ASP A 11 1.02 3.29 8.92
CA ASP A 11 2.46 3.09 8.71
C ASP A 11 2.74 2.56 7.30
N LEU A 12 1.95 1.59 6.85
CA LEU A 12 2.00 1.10 5.47
C LEU A 12 1.76 2.25 4.48
N SER A 13 0.72 3.07 4.69
CA SER A 13 0.39 4.16 3.77
C SER A 13 1.47 5.23 3.72
N HIS A 14 2.09 5.54 4.87
CA HIS A 14 3.18 6.50 4.96
C HIS A 14 4.42 6.00 4.20
N HIS A 15 4.79 4.74 4.40
CA HIS A 15 5.91 4.14 3.67
C HIS A 15 5.65 4.12 2.17
N LEU A 16 4.45 3.73 1.73
CA LEU A 16 4.12 3.72 0.29
C LEU A 16 4.20 5.12 -0.34
N LYS A 17 3.83 6.19 0.39
CA LYS A 17 4.01 7.57 -0.08
C LYS A 17 5.48 7.91 -0.31
N LEU A 18 6.34 7.60 0.66
CA LEU A 18 7.78 7.85 0.55
C LEU A 18 8.39 7.04 -0.60
N TYR A 19 8.02 5.76 -0.73
CA TYR A 19 8.46 4.90 -1.82
C TYR A 19 8.09 5.50 -3.19
N ALA A 20 6.85 5.97 -3.35
CA ALA A 20 6.39 6.57 -4.60
C ALA A 20 7.14 7.87 -4.95
N ILE A 21 7.42 8.72 -3.95
CA ILE A 21 8.22 9.93 -4.11
C ILE A 21 9.64 9.58 -4.57
N ASP A 22 10.29 8.64 -3.87
CA ASP A 22 11.67 8.21 -4.16
C ASP A 22 11.81 7.60 -5.56
N ASN A 23 10.77 6.90 -6.03
CA ASN A 23 10.75 6.25 -7.33
C ASN A 23 10.08 7.11 -8.42
N GLY A 24 9.71 8.35 -8.11
CA GLY A 24 9.21 9.32 -9.09
C GLY A 24 7.87 8.97 -9.74
N PHE A 25 6.99 8.24 -9.06
CA PHE A 25 5.66 7.90 -9.58
C PHE A 25 4.53 8.30 -8.63
N GLN A 26 3.31 8.36 -9.15
CA GLN A 26 2.11 8.59 -8.36
C GLN A 26 1.23 7.34 -8.32
N TYR A 27 0.52 7.15 -7.22
CA TYR A 27 -0.45 6.08 -7.07
C TYR A 27 -1.76 6.60 -6.48
N ARG A 28 -2.83 5.85 -6.71
CA ARG A 28 -4.15 6.09 -6.13
C ARG A 28 -4.62 4.88 -5.33
N THR A 29 -5.51 5.13 -4.38
CA THR A 29 -6.16 4.07 -3.61
C THR A 29 -7.37 3.56 -4.36
N LEU A 30 -7.37 2.27 -4.75
CA LEU A 30 -8.56 1.62 -5.32
C LEU A 30 -9.54 1.17 -4.25
N THR A 31 -9.04 0.69 -3.10
CA THR A 31 -9.91 0.20 -2.02
C THR A 31 -9.23 0.41 -0.68
N SER A 32 -9.97 0.95 0.29
CA SER A 32 -9.53 1.06 1.69
C SER A 32 -10.66 0.62 2.61
N LYS A 33 -10.53 -0.57 3.19
CA LYS A 33 -11.44 -1.14 4.20
C LYS A 33 -10.69 -1.30 5.52
N LYS A 34 -11.39 -1.71 6.59
CA LYS A 34 -10.79 -1.88 7.94
C LYS A 34 -9.58 -2.82 7.96
N GLY A 35 -9.56 -3.85 7.10
CA GLY A 35 -8.48 -4.84 7.02
C GLY A 35 -7.80 -4.96 5.67
N VAL A 36 -8.07 -4.05 4.73
CA VAL A 36 -7.53 -4.10 3.37
C VAL A 36 -7.16 -2.71 2.91
N LEU A 37 -5.98 -2.58 2.31
CA LEU A 37 -5.57 -1.43 1.51
C LEU A 37 -5.13 -1.93 0.14
N HIS A 38 -5.69 -1.37 -0.92
CA HIS A 38 -5.30 -1.65 -2.29
C HIS A 38 -4.96 -0.33 -2.98
N VAL A 39 -3.73 -0.20 -3.42
CA VAL A 39 -3.24 0.95 -4.19
C VAL A 39 -2.68 0.48 -5.52
N VAL A 40 -2.81 1.34 -6.54
CA VAL A 40 -2.28 1.10 -7.88
C VAL A 40 -1.64 2.37 -8.40
N CYS A 41 -0.62 2.19 -9.23
CA CYS A 41 -0.01 3.29 -9.97
C CYS A 41 -1.04 4.05 -10.81
N CYS A 42 -0.83 5.35 -10.99
CA CYS A 42 -1.73 6.19 -11.79
C CYS A 42 -1.45 6.12 -13.29
N ASP A 43 -0.23 5.76 -13.70
CA ASP A 43 0.16 5.62 -15.11
C ASP A 43 -0.32 4.27 -15.66
N ASP A 44 -0.98 4.27 -16.81
CA ASP A 44 -1.51 3.07 -17.48
C ASP A 44 -0.41 2.07 -17.88
N ASN A 45 0.83 2.55 -18.08
CA ASN A 45 1.98 1.69 -18.36
C ASN A 45 2.66 1.16 -17.09
N CYS A 46 2.26 1.65 -15.91
CA CYS A 46 2.85 1.30 -14.64
C CYS A 46 2.08 0.15 -13.96
N LYS A 47 2.67 -1.05 -14.01
CA LYS A 47 2.06 -2.28 -13.45
C LYS A 47 2.18 -2.40 -11.92
N TRP A 48 2.69 -1.37 -11.25
CA TRP A 48 2.90 -1.40 -9.80
C TRP A 48 1.56 -1.33 -9.06
N ALA A 49 1.35 -2.29 -8.16
CA ALA A 49 0.18 -2.36 -7.30
C ALA A 49 0.56 -3.02 -5.97
N VAL A 50 -0.04 -2.54 -4.88
CA VAL A 50 0.16 -3.11 -3.54
C VAL A 50 -1.18 -3.41 -2.90
N ARG A 51 -1.31 -4.65 -2.39
CA ARG A 51 -2.46 -5.08 -1.60
C ARG A 51 -2.01 -5.46 -0.19
N GLY A 52 -2.19 -4.54 0.75
CA GLY A 52 -2.03 -4.80 2.17
C GLY A 52 -3.26 -5.47 2.76
N VAL A 53 -3.07 -6.57 3.48
CA VAL A 53 -4.14 -7.27 4.22
C VAL A 53 -3.79 -7.36 5.69
N LYS A 54 -4.78 -7.17 6.56
CA LYS A 54 -4.63 -7.40 7.99
C LYS A 54 -4.46 -8.90 8.23
N LEU A 55 -3.37 -9.30 8.86
CA LEU A 55 -3.20 -10.67 9.31
C LEU A 55 -4.23 -10.95 10.40
N ARG A 56 -4.95 -12.09 10.27
CA ARG A 56 -5.81 -12.57 11.36
C ARG A 56 -4.89 -13.04 12.48
N GLY A 57 -5.04 -12.42 13.65
CA GLY A 57 -4.56 -12.94 14.93
C GLY A 57 -5.54 -13.96 15.45
#